data_AF-A0A0J9CY34-F1
#
_entry.id   AF-A0A0J9CY34-F1
#
_cell.length_a   1.000
_cell.length_b   1.000
_cell.length_c   1.000
_cell.angle_alpha   90.00
_cell.angle_beta   90.00
_cell.angle_gamma   90.00
#
_symmetry.space_group_name_H-M   'P 1'
#
loop_
_entity.id
_entity.type
_entity.pdbx_description
1 polymer ?
#
loop_
_entity_poly.entity_id
_entity_poly.type
_entity_poly.pdbx_seq_one_letter_code
_entity_poly.pdbx_strand_id
1 'polypeptide(L)' 'MEDGMVKIEDVRAAVAEALQERDIGQPPFWNDIREGRRDDTPFMVGAMIWAEHIATSSAQ' A
#
# COMPACT_ATOMS: atom_id res chain seq x y z
N MET A 1 -18.89 7.39 -13.03
CA MET A 1 -17.45 7.29 -13.35
C MET A 1 -16.76 7.10 -12.02
N GLU A 2 -16.58 5.85 -11.59
CA GLU A 2 -15.66 5.53 -10.50
C GLU A 2 -14.28 5.45 -11.14
N ASP A 3 -13.58 6.57 -11.26
CA ASP A 3 -12.25 6.54 -11.87
C ASP A 3 -11.35 7.56 -11.16
N GLY A 4 -10.60 7.06 -10.17
CA GLY A 4 -9.71 7.87 -9.33
C GLY A 4 -9.44 7.31 -7.93
N MET A 5 -10.22 6.33 -7.45
CA MET A 5 -9.96 5.71 -6.15
C MET A 5 -8.90 4.62 -6.28
N VAL A 6 -7.72 4.87 -5.70
CA VAL A 6 -6.66 3.85 -5.55
C VAL A 6 -7.24 2.68 -4.76
N LYS A 7 -7.16 1.46 -5.31
CA LYS A 7 -7.62 0.26 -4.61
C LYS A 7 -6.59 -0.16 -3.56
N ILE A 8 -7.06 -0.68 -2.44
CA ILE A 8 -6.16 -1.10 -1.35
C ILE A 8 -5.19 -2.20 -1.80
N GLU A 9 -5.61 -3.05 -2.74
CA GLU A 9 -4.75 -4.08 -3.35
C GLU A 9 -3.55 -3.48 -4.09
N ASP A 10 -3.75 -2.34 -4.78
CA ASP A 10 -2.68 -1.64 -5.49
C ASP A 10 -1.66 -1.05 -4.48
N VAL A 11 -2.17 -0.51 -3.36
CA VAL A 11 -1.31 -0.02 -2.26
C VAL A 11 -0.50 -1.16 -1.65
N ARG A 12 -1.14 -2.29 -1.33
CA ARG A 12 -0.46 -3.47 -0.77
C ARG A 12 0.63 -4.01 -1.68
N ALA A 13 0.32 -4.13 -2.98
CA ALA A 13 1.30 -4.58 -3.98
C ALA A 13 2.50 -3.63 -4.04
N ALA A 14 2.27 -2.32 -4.14
CA ALA A 14 3.32 -1.31 -4.19
C ALA A 14 4.19 -1.31 -2.92
N VAL A 15 3.59 -1.45 -1.73
CA VAL A 15 4.35 -1.55 -0.47
C VAL A 15 5.19 -2.81 -0.44
N ALA A 16 4.63 -3.98 -0.78
CA ALA A 16 5.35 -5.24 -0.77
C ALA A 16 6.53 -5.25 -1.76
N GLU A 17 6.33 -4.72 -2.96
CA GLU A 17 7.39 -4.57 -3.98
C GLU A 17 8.48 -3.62 -3.50
N ALA A 18 8.12 -2.44 -2.98
CA ALA A 18 9.08 -1.46 -2.50
C ALA A 18 9.94 -1.99 -1.33
N LEU A 19 9.35 -2.79 -0.44
CA LEU A 19 10.07 -3.42 0.68
C LEU A 19 10.97 -4.55 0.19
N GLN A 20 10.49 -5.36 -0.77
CA GLN A 20 11.26 -6.43 -1.39
C GLN A 20 12.50 -5.90 -2.13
N GLU A 21 12.36 -4.84 -2.93
CA GLU A 21 13.47 -4.19 -3.64
C GLU A 21 14.56 -3.63 -2.71
N ARG A 22 14.17 -3.27 -1.48
CA ARG A 22 15.06 -2.72 -0.45
C ARG A 22 15.60 -3.79 0.51
N ASP A 23 15.25 -5.06 0.29
CA ASP A 23 15.57 -6.18 1.18
C ASP A 23 15.11 -5.95 2.64
N ILE A 24 13.97 -5.28 2.81
CA ILE A 24 13.37 -5.01 4.12
C ILE A 24 12.29 -6.06 4.38
N GLY A 25 12.57 -6.98 5.30
CA GLY A 25 11.69 -8.09 5.66
C GLY A 25 12.11 -9.40 4.99
N GLN A 26 11.18 -10.36 4.92
CA GLN A 26 11.41 -11.68 4.34
C GLN A 26 10.22 -12.07 3.46
N PRO A 27 10.34 -13.08 2.57
CA PRO A 27 9.25 -13.48 1.68
C PRO A 27 7.88 -13.69 2.34
N PRO A 28 7.76 -14.33 3.53
CA PRO A 28 6.48 -14.45 4.22
C PRO A 28 5.87 -13.10 4.62
N PHE A 29 6.70 -12.13 4.99
CA PHE A 29 6.25 -10.79 5.38
C PHE A 29 5.67 -10.01 4.19
N TRP A 30 6.30 -10.09 3.01
CA TRP A 30 5.76 -9.44 1.81
C TRP A 30 4.44 -10.08 1.37
N ASN A 31 4.29 -11.40 1.54
CA ASN A 31 3.03 -12.10 1.26
C ASN A 31 1.93 -11.71 2.26
N ASP A 32 2.27 -11.60 3.55
CA ASP A 32 1.34 -11.10 4.57
C ASP A 32 0.79 -9.70 4.21
N ILE A 33 1.64 -8.81 3.68
CA ILE A 33 1.23 -7.48 3.19
C ILE A 33 0.29 -7.60 2.01
N ARG A 34 0.65 -8.37 0.97
CA ARG A 34 -0.19 -8.58 -0.23
C ARG A 34 -1.57 -9.14 0.11
N GLU A 35 -1.64 -10.00 1.13
CA GLU A 35 -2.87 -10.65 1.59
C GLU A 35 -3.65 -9.82 2.64
N GLY A 36 -3.18 -8.61 2.97
CA GLY A 36 -3.86 -7.68 3.87
C GLY A 36 -3.77 -8.05 5.35
N ARG A 37 -2.93 -9.01 5.72
CA ARG A 37 -2.72 -9.41 7.13
C ARG A 37 -1.93 -8.38 7.95
N ARG A 38 -1.43 -7.32 7.30
CA ARG A 38 -0.52 -6.30 7.88
C ARG A 38 -0.95 -4.88 7.58
N ASP A 39 -2.22 -4.66 7.25
CA ASP A 39 -2.76 -3.33 6.96
C ASP A 39 -2.65 -2.37 8.16
N ASP A 40 -2.51 -2.91 9.37
CA ASP A 40 -2.33 -2.16 10.62
C ASP A 40 -0.87 -1.81 10.94
N THR A 41 0.09 -2.26 10.12
CA THR A 41 1.51 -1.99 10.35
C THR A 41 1.92 -0.58 9.90
N PRO A 42 3.01 0.00 10.46
CA PRO A 42 3.43 1.36 10.12
C PRO A 42 3.65 1.62 8.62
N PHE A 43 4.17 0.64 7.88
CA PHE A 43 4.37 0.76 6.44
C PHE A 43 3.05 0.89 5.68
N MET A 44 2.04 0.09 6.05
CA MET A 44 0.73 0.12 5.41
C MET A 44 -0.07 1.36 5.81
N VAL A 45 -0.09 1.73 7.10
CA VAL A 45 -0.79 2.92 7.58
C VAL A 45 -0.30 4.17 6.85
N GLY A 46 1.02 4.36 6.71
CA GLY A 46 1.58 5.48 5.98
C GLY A 46 1.21 5.48 4.50
N ALA A 47 1.26 4.31 3.84
CA ALA A 47 0.92 4.18 2.44
C ALA A 47 -0.57 4.47 2.15
N MET A 48 -1.47 4.02 3.04
CA MET A 48 -2.91 4.30 2.92
C MET A 48 -3.23 5.78 3.11
N ILE A 49 -2.64 6.44 4.11
CA ILE A 49 -2.79 7.90 4.32
C ILE A 49 -2.31 8.66 3.07
N TRP A 50 -1.19 8.25 2.49
CA TRP A 50 -0.66 8.90 1.30
C TRP A 50 -1.54 8.67 0.07
N ALA A 51 -2.06 7.47 -0.13
CA ALA A 51 -3.01 7.16 -1.20
C ALA A 51 -4.29 8.01 -1.10
N GLU A 52 -4.84 8.17 0.11
CA GLU A 52 -5.99 9.05 0.38
C GLU A 52 -5.66 10.53 0.10
N HIS A 53 -4.48 10.99 0.50
CA HIS A 53 -4.02 12.35 0.24
C HIS A 53 -3.91 12.65 -1.26
N ILE A 54 -3.35 11.73 -2.05
CA ILE A 54 -3.26 11.87 -3.51
C ILE A 54 -4.65 11.87 -4.14
N ALA A 55 -5.53 10.95 -3.72
CA ALA A 55 -6.89 10.87 -4.26
C ALA A 55 -7.68 12.16 -4.01
N THR A 56 -7.49 12.78 -2.84
CA THR A 56 -8.13 14.05 -2.49
C THR A 56 -7.50 15.24 -3.22
N SER A 57 -6.17 15.26 -3.38
CA SER A 57 -5.45 16.36 -4.04
C SER A 57 -5.61 16.36 -5.56
N SER A 58 -5.83 15.20 -6.17
CA SER A 58 -6.07 15.04 -7.61
C SER A 58 -7.51 15.41 -8.03
N ALA A 59 -8.39 15.68 -7.05
CA ALA A 59 -9.77 16.08 -7.26
C ALA A 59 -9.99 17.61 -7.20
N GLN A 60 -8.90 18.41 -7.10
CA GLN A 60 -8.93 19.87 -7.07
C GLN A 60 -8.51 20.50 -8.41
#